data_AF-A0A1Q4D8Y7-F1
#
_entry.id   AF-A0A1Q4D8Y7-F1
#
_cell.length_a   1.000
_cell.length_b   1.000
_cell.length_c   1.000
_cell.angle_alpha   90.00
_cell.angle_beta   90.00
_cell.angle_gamma   90.00
#
_symmetry.space_group_name_H-M   'P 1'
#
loop_
_entity.id
_entity.type
_entity.pdbx_description
1 polymer ?
#
loop_
_entity_poly.entity_id
_entity_poly.type
_entity_poly.pdbx_seq_one_letter_code
_entity_poly.pdbx_strand_id
1 'polypeptide(L)'
;MKTVSGSVAAAGQGQRANAARELAARELADLWQRIGSQHIGAQGCAACGFGGMMFQASDFELDIVEFVIGDARKAKRPDVETYIDRVAKRGPDRYSLPALLDAVGTSREGASPDDLDFIMARLCTTLTSIEAAHNSARFVCD
;
A
#
# COMPACT_ATOMS: atom_id res chain seq x y z
N MET A 1 -41.39 -21.95 -6.26
CA MET A 1 -39.99 -22.05 -6.74
C MET A 1 -39.40 -20.64 -6.78
N LYS A 2 -38.70 -20.20 -5.72
CA LYS A 2 -38.10 -18.87 -5.63
C LYS A 2 -36.58 -18.98 -5.80
N THR A 3 -36.09 -18.47 -6.94
CA THR A 3 -34.80 -17.78 -7.14
C THR A 3 -33.64 -18.12 -6.19
N VAL A 4 -32.84 -19.11 -6.55
CA VAL A 4 -31.52 -19.39 -5.93
C VAL A 4 -30.36 -18.80 -6.79
N SER A 5 -30.64 -18.35 -8.02
CA SER A 5 -29.60 -17.93 -8.98
C SER A 5 -28.85 -16.63 -8.64
N GLY A 6 -29.38 -15.77 -7.76
CA GLY A 6 -28.75 -14.47 -7.46
C GLY A 6 -27.56 -14.54 -6.48
N SER A 7 -27.58 -15.48 -5.53
CA SER A 7 -26.58 -15.53 -4.45
C SER A 7 -25.23 -16.08 -4.93
N VAL A 8 -25.23 -17.05 -5.84
CA VAL A 8 -24.01 -17.66 -6.39
C VAL A 8 -23.25 -16.70 -7.31
N ALA A 9 -23.96 -15.89 -8.10
CA ALA A 9 -23.35 -14.91 -9.00
C ALA A 9 -22.66 -13.77 -8.21
N ALA A 10 -23.30 -13.27 -7.15
CA ALA A 10 -22.74 -12.24 -6.27
C ALA A 10 -21.51 -12.75 -5.50
N ALA A 11 -21.56 -13.99 -4.97
CA ALA A 11 -20.42 -14.64 -4.33
C ALA A 11 -19.23 -14.80 -5.30
N GLY A 12 -19.50 -15.18 -6.55
CA GLY A 12 -18.47 -15.30 -7.59
C GLY A 12 -17.85 -13.96 -8.01
N GLN A 13 -18.58 -12.85 -7.92
CA GLN A 13 -18.03 -11.51 -8.17
C GLN A 13 -17.14 -11.03 -7.01
N GLY A 14 -17.60 -11.20 -5.76
CA GLY A 14 -16.80 -10.84 -4.58
C GLY A 14 -15.47 -11.60 -4.52
N GLN A 15 -15.49 -12.91 -4.84
CA GLN A 15 -14.28 -13.73 -4.85
C GLN A 15 -13.26 -13.27 -5.92
N ARG A 16 -13.73 -12.87 -7.11
CA ARG A 16 -12.85 -12.35 -8.18
C ARG A 16 -12.25 -11.00 -7.81
N ALA A 17 -13.05 -10.11 -7.22
CA ALA A 17 -12.56 -8.81 -6.75
C ALA A 17 -11.51 -8.98 -5.65
N ASN A 18 -11.72 -9.92 -4.72
CA ASN A 18 -10.74 -10.24 -3.67
C ASN A 18 -9.45 -10.82 -4.26
N ALA A 19 -9.54 -11.76 -5.21
CA ALA A 19 -8.36 -12.33 -5.86
C ALA A 19 -7.57 -11.27 -6.67
N ALA A 20 -8.27 -10.35 -7.35
CA ALA A 20 -7.63 -9.23 -8.03
C ALA A 20 -6.94 -8.28 -7.04
N ARG A 21 -7.58 -8.00 -5.90
CA ARG A 21 -6.99 -7.20 -4.82
C ARG A 21 -5.74 -7.85 -4.23
N GLU A 22 -5.80 -9.16 -3.98
CA GLU A 22 -4.68 -9.93 -3.47
C GLU A 22 -3.48 -9.88 -4.43
N LEU A 23 -3.72 -10.06 -5.73
CA LEU A 23 -2.67 -9.94 -6.75
C LEU A 23 -2.07 -8.52 -6.78
N ALA A 24 -2.91 -7.49 -6.83
CA ALA A 24 -2.44 -6.10 -6.84
C ALA A 24 -1.65 -5.74 -5.56
N ALA A 25 -2.08 -6.22 -4.39
CA ALA A 25 -1.35 -6.00 -3.14
C ALA A 25 0.03 -6.66 -3.15
N ARG A 26 0.14 -7.87 -3.72
CA ARG A 26 1.42 -8.58 -3.91
C ARG A 26 2.33 -7.81 -4.88
N GLU A 27 1.81 -7.37 -6.02
CA GLU A 27 2.59 -6.57 -7.00
C GLU A 27 3.11 -5.28 -6.39
N LEU A 28 2.30 -4.58 -5.58
CA LEU A 28 2.72 -3.38 -4.86
C LEU A 28 3.75 -3.69 -3.76
N ALA A 29 3.63 -4.83 -3.08
CA ALA A 29 4.63 -5.25 -2.10
C ALA A 29 5.97 -5.56 -2.76
N ASP A 30 5.96 -6.24 -3.90
CA ASP A 30 7.16 -6.52 -4.70
C ASP A 30 7.79 -5.23 -5.25
N LEU A 31 6.96 -4.28 -5.70
CA LEU A 31 7.41 -2.95 -6.09
C LEU A 31 8.10 -2.22 -4.92
N TRP A 32 7.48 -2.19 -3.75
CA TRP A 32 8.05 -1.58 -2.56
C TRP A 32 9.37 -2.25 -2.16
N GLN A 33 9.45 -3.58 -2.20
CA GLN A 33 10.68 -4.32 -1.93
C GLN A 33 11.78 -3.98 -2.96
N ARG A 34 11.45 -3.85 -4.24
CA ARG A 34 12.41 -3.44 -5.28
C ARG A 34 12.94 -2.03 -5.02
N ILE A 35 12.05 -1.05 -4.77
CA ILE A 35 12.43 0.33 -4.44
C ILE A 35 13.30 0.36 -3.17
N GLY A 36 12.85 -0.33 -2.12
CA GLY A 36 13.58 -0.46 -0.86
C GLY A 36 14.97 -1.06 -1.07
N SER A 37 15.11 -2.16 -1.82
CA SER A 37 16.41 -2.79 -2.08
C SER A 37 17.39 -1.87 -2.82
N GLN A 38 16.91 -0.94 -3.64
CA GLN A 38 17.73 0.02 -4.39
C GLN A 38 18.24 1.18 -3.54
N HIS A 39 17.57 1.48 -2.41
CA HIS A 39 17.97 2.55 -1.48
C HIS A 39 18.55 2.05 -0.15
N ILE A 40 18.15 0.86 0.30
CA ILE A 40 18.58 0.21 1.56
C ILE A 40 19.78 -0.71 1.31
N GLY A 41 20.02 -1.10 0.06
CA GLY A 41 21.09 -2.00 -0.36
C GLY A 41 22.45 -1.32 -0.53
N ALA A 42 23.01 -0.76 0.54
CA ALA A 42 24.45 -0.69 0.77
C ALA A 42 24.76 0.03 2.08
N GLN A 43 25.06 -0.72 3.14
CA GLN A 43 26.04 -0.26 4.11
C GLN A 43 27.40 -0.14 3.39
N GLY A 44 27.59 0.95 2.64
CA GLY A 44 28.82 1.26 1.91
C GLY A 44 28.62 1.47 0.41
N CYS A 45 28.57 2.74 0.01
CA CYS A 45 28.74 3.22 -1.38
C CYS A 45 27.56 3.03 -2.35
N ALA A 46 26.51 3.82 -2.17
CA ALA A 46 26.01 4.77 -3.19
C ALA A 46 24.77 5.44 -2.59
N ALA A 47 24.98 6.51 -1.82
CA ALA A 47 23.90 7.36 -1.41
C ALA A 47 23.30 8.01 -2.67
N CYS A 48 22.12 7.55 -3.11
CA CYS A 48 21.24 8.36 -3.95
C CYS A 48 20.70 9.48 -3.06
N GLY A 49 21.56 10.47 -2.80
CA GLY A 49 21.21 11.65 -2.04
C GLY A 49 20.41 12.61 -2.92
N PHE A 50 19.10 12.64 -2.72
CA PHE A 50 18.38 13.90 -2.91
C PHE A 50 18.54 14.69 -1.60
N GLY A 51 19.58 15.55 -1.52
CA GLY A 51 19.74 16.49 -0.41
C GLY A 51 20.35 15.97 0.90
N GLY A 52 21.21 14.94 0.88
CA GLY A 52 22.08 14.62 2.03
C GLY A 52 21.41 13.95 3.25
N MET A 53 20.12 13.60 3.18
CA MET A 53 19.46 12.77 4.19
C MET A 53 19.49 11.29 3.80
N MET A 54 20.12 10.46 4.64
CA MET A 54 19.95 9.01 4.60
C MET A 54 18.57 8.70 5.18
N PHE A 55 17.55 8.61 4.34
CA PHE A 55 16.21 8.22 4.77
C PHE A 55 16.15 6.72 5.03
N GLN A 56 15.64 6.31 6.20
CA GLN A 56 15.38 4.91 6.46
C GLN A 56 14.07 4.52 5.79
N ALA A 57 13.96 3.28 5.32
CA ALA A 57 12.72 2.80 4.71
C ALA A 57 11.50 2.93 5.63
N SER A 58 11.70 2.80 6.94
CA SER A 58 10.65 3.02 7.94
C SER A 58 10.05 4.43 7.91
N ASP A 59 10.83 5.44 7.53
CA ASP A 59 10.37 6.83 7.49
C ASP A 59 9.47 7.04 6.28
N PHE A 60 9.81 6.44 5.14
CA PHE A 60 8.92 6.44 3.96
C PHE A 60 7.66 5.61 4.19
N GLU A 61 7.74 4.49 4.90
CA GLU A 61 6.54 3.71 5.23
C GLU A 61 5.58 4.51 6.12
N LEU A 62 6.11 5.28 7.07
CA LEU A 62 5.34 6.22 7.87
C LEU A 62 4.67 7.27 6.97
N ASP A 63 5.43 7.96 6.14
CA ASP A 63 4.91 9.03 5.26
C ASP A 63 3.81 8.53 4.31
N ILE A 64 4.01 7.36 3.68
CA ILE A 64 3.04 6.76 2.77
C ILE A 64 1.75 6.40 3.52
N VAL A 65 1.86 5.76 4.69
CA VAL A 65 0.68 5.34 5.44
C VAL A 65 -0.06 6.55 6.04
N GLU A 66 0.66 7.55 6.54
CA GLU A 66 0.07 8.80 7.02
C GLU A 66 -0.62 9.59 5.90
N PHE A 67 -0.08 9.56 4.68
CA PHE A 67 -0.75 10.13 3.52
C PHE A 67 -2.13 9.48 3.30
N VAL A 68 -2.21 8.14 3.35
CA VAL A 68 -3.48 7.41 3.20
C VAL A 68 -4.45 7.73 4.36
N ILE A 69 -3.95 7.79 5.59
CA ILE A 69 -4.75 8.18 6.77
C ILE A 69 -5.26 9.62 6.60
N GLY A 70 -4.43 10.55 6.13
CA GLY A 70 -4.81 11.93 5.86
C GLY A 70 -5.93 12.04 4.84
N ASP A 71 -5.88 11.25 3.77
CA ASP A 71 -6.96 11.19 2.78
C ASP A 71 -8.22 10.52 3.31
N ALA A 72 -8.11 9.48 4.16
CA ALA A 72 -9.25 8.89 4.85
C ALA A 72 -9.96 9.91 5.75
N ARG A 73 -9.20 10.73 6.50
CA ARG A 73 -9.73 11.82 7.34
C ARG A 73 -10.46 12.87 6.51
N LYS A 74 -9.88 13.32 5.39
CA LYS A 74 -10.54 14.26 4.46
C LYS A 74 -11.84 13.68 3.89
N ALA A 75 -11.83 12.39 3.57
CA ALA A 75 -12.99 11.65 3.07
C ALA A 75 -14.01 11.28 4.18
N LYS A 76 -13.75 11.65 5.44
CA LYS A 76 -14.58 11.32 6.61
C LYS A 76 -14.81 9.80 6.78
N ARG A 77 -13.75 9.01 6.57
CA ARG A 77 -13.75 7.55 6.72
C ARG A 77 -12.95 7.11 7.95
N PRO A 78 -13.52 7.23 9.16
CA PRO A 78 -12.83 6.84 10.40
C PRO A 78 -12.58 5.31 10.48
N ASP A 79 -13.38 4.51 9.78
CA ASP A 79 -13.22 3.06 9.73
C ASP A 79 -11.94 2.64 9.00
N VAL A 80 -11.57 3.36 7.94
CA VAL A 80 -10.29 3.18 7.23
C VAL A 80 -9.12 3.49 8.15
N GLU A 81 -9.17 4.61 8.88
CA GLU A 81 -8.12 4.98 9.84
C GLU A 81 -7.97 3.92 10.92
N THR A 82 -9.08 3.52 11.54
CA THR A 82 -9.10 2.48 12.59
C THR A 82 -8.56 1.15 12.08
N TYR A 83 -8.89 0.79 10.84
CA TYR A 83 -8.39 -0.42 10.20
C TYR A 83 -6.88 -0.36 9.97
N ILE A 84 -6.37 0.72 9.38
CA ILE A 84 -4.94 0.92 9.14
C ILE A 84 -4.16 0.84 10.45
N ASP A 85 -4.62 1.53 11.50
CA ASP A 85 -3.98 1.51 12.82
C ASP A 85 -3.93 0.09 13.40
N ARG A 86 -4.98 -0.70 13.22
CA ARG A 86 -5.03 -2.08 13.72
C ARG A 86 -4.02 -2.99 13.03
N VAL A 87 -3.88 -2.89 11.70
CA VAL A 87 -3.10 -3.87 10.91
C VAL A 87 -1.65 -3.45 10.70
N ALA A 88 -1.39 -2.14 10.59
CA ALA A 88 -0.13 -1.61 10.11
C ALA A 88 0.70 -0.91 11.20
N LYS A 89 0.11 -0.44 12.31
CA LYS A 89 0.84 0.30 13.35
C LYS A 89 1.85 -0.59 14.09
N ARG A 90 3.08 -0.11 14.30
CA ARG A 90 4.19 -0.84 14.95
C ARG A 90 4.83 -0.07 16.10
N GLY A 91 4.22 1.05 16.49
CA GLY A 91 4.69 1.92 17.55
C GLY A 91 3.94 3.26 17.50
N PRO A 92 4.33 4.24 18.35
CA PRO A 92 3.74 5.57 18.33
C PRO A 92 3.91 6.26 16.96
N ASP A 93 5.12 6.18 16.38
CA ASP A 93 5.50 6.89 15.15
C ASP A 93 6.01 5.92 14.08
N ARG A 94 5.39 4.73 13.97
CA ARG A 94 5.80 3.71 12.99
C ARG A 94 4.61 2.97 12.42
N TYR A 95 4.56 2.91 11.10
CA TYR A 95 3.72 1.98 10.35
C TYR A 95 4.57 1.01 9.54
N SER A 96 3.98 -0.13 9.23
CA SER A 96 4.53 -1.11 8.30
C SER A 96 3.67 -1.15 7.05
N LEU A 97 4.20 -0.62 5.95
CA LEU A 97 3.53 -0.68 4.65
C LEU A 97 3.37 -2.13 4.15
N PRO A 98 4.39 -3.03 4.26
CA PRO A 98 4.22 -4.43 3.93
C PRO A 98 3.06 -5.10 4.68
N ALA A 99 2.89 -4.78 5.96
CA ALA A 99 1.79 -5.33 6.75
C ALA A 99 0.41 -4.78 6.33
N LEU A 100 0.34 -3.52 5.92
CA LEU A 100 -0.89 -2.95 5.37
C LEU A 100 -1.27 -3.65 4.05
N LEU A 101 -0.32 -3.83 3.14
CA LEU A 101 -0.53 -4.51 1.87
C LEU A 101 -0.96 -5.96 2.06
N ASP A 102 -0.31 -6.70 2.96
CA ASP A 102 -0.70 -8.07 3.32
C ASP A 102 -2.13 -8.14 3.88
N ALA A 103 -2.47 -7.26 4.83
CA ALA A 103 -3.80 -7.24 5.44
C ALA A 103 -4.89 -6.90 4.42
N VAL A 104 -4.64 -5.93 3.53
CA VAL A 104 -5.59 -5.55 2.48
C VAL A 104 -5.74 -6.65 1.42
N GLY A 105 -4.64 -7.28 1.00
CA GLY A 105 -4.66 -8.37 0.03
C GLY A 105 -5.38 -9.61 0.55
N THR A 106 -5.19 -9.95 1.82
CA THR A 106 -5.85 -11.10 2.48
C THR A 106 -7.22 -10.76 3.08
N SER A 107 -7.67 -9.50 2.96
CA SER A 107 -8.89 -8.98 3.59
C SER A 107 -8.98 -9.31 5.09
N ARG A 108 -7.82 -9.22 5.77
CA ARG A 108 -7.68 -9.51 7.21
C ARG A 108 -8.49 -8.51 8.04
N GLU A 109 -8.87 -8.87 9.26
CA GLU A 109 -9.57 -7.98 10.22
C GLU A 109 -10.94 -7.44 9.77
N GLY A 110 -11.50 -7.95 8.66
CA GLY A 110 -12.91 -7.77 8.31
C GLY A 110 -13.32 -6.36 7.87
N ALA A 111 -12.40 -5.59 7.26
CA ALA A 111 -12.75 -4.30 6.64
C ALA A 111 -13.78 -4.47 5.50
N SER A 112 -14.57 -3.42 5.27
CA SER A 112 -15.50 -3.43 4.14
C SER A 112 -14.73 -3.45 2.81
N PRO A 113 -15.26 -4.09 1.74
CA PRO A 113 -14.60 -4.08 0.44
C PRO A 113 -14.33 -2.66 -0.07
N ASP A 114 -15.22 -1.72 0.22
CA ASP A 114 -15.11 -0.32 -0.17
C ASP A 114 -13.97 0.40 0.56
N ASP A 115 -13.70 0.07 1.83
CA ASP A 115 -12.54 0.58 2.57
C ASP A 115 -11.22 -0.02 2.05
N LEU A 116 -11.23 -1.31 1.73
CA LEU A 116 -10.07 -1.98 1.13
C LEU A 116 -9.74 -1.38 -0.25
N ASP A 117 -10.76 -1.15 -1.08
CA ASP A 117 -10.61 -0.53 -2.40
C ASP A 117 -10.19 0.94 -2.27
N PHE A 118 -10.68 1.64 -1.25
CA PHE A 118 -10.22 2.98 -0.91
C PHE A 118 -8.71 2.98 -0.67
N ILE A 119 -8.23 2.13 0.23
CA ILE A 119 -6.81 2.04 0.59
C ILE A 119 -5.97 1.67 -0.63
N MET A 120 -6.36 0.62 -1.38
CA MET A 120 -5.62 0.15 -2.55
C MET A 120 -5.47 1.22 -3.62
N ALA A 121 -6.51 2.01 -3.90
CA ALA A 121 -6.44 3.06 -4.92
C ALA A 121 -5.38 4.13 -4.58
N ARG A 122 -5.22 4.47 -3.30
CA ARG A 122 -4.22 5.46 -2.86
C ARG A 122 -2.83 4.85 -2.87
N LEU A 123 -2.67 3.64 -2.32
CA LEU A 123 -1.39 2.94 -2.32
C LEU A 123 -0.87 2.71 -3.75
N CYS A 124 -1.74 2.30 -4.67
CA CYS A 124 -1.38 2.13 -6.08
C CYS A 124 -0.89 3.44 -6.70
N THR A 125 -1.63 4.53 -6.48
CA THR A 125 -1.26 5.86 -6.97
C THR A 125 0.08 6.33 -6.41
N THR A 126 0.25 6.27 -5.09
CA THR A 126 1.46 6.73 -4.40
C THR A 126 2.67 5.92 -4.80
N LEU A 127 2.58 4.59 -4.77
CA LEU A 127 3.71 3.71 -5.05
C LEU A 127 4.12 3.76 -6.52
N THR A 128 3.16 3.82 -7.45
CA THR A 128 3.47 4.01 -8.88
C THR A 128 4.09 5.37 -9.14
N SER A 129 3.64 6.43 -8.44
CA SER A 129 4.26 7.76 -8.52
C SER A 129 5.70 7.75 -8.01
N ILE A 130 6.00 7.02 -6.93
CA ILE A 130 7.35 6.86 -6.40
C ILE A 130 8.22 6.09 -7.41
N GLU A 131 7.73 5.00 -7.99
CA GLU A 131 8.45 4.26 -9.04
C GLU A 131 8.73 5.15 -10.27
N ALA A 132 7.74 5.92 -10.72
CA ALA A 132 7.92 6.85 -11.84
C ALA A 132 8.97 7.92 -11.52
N ALA A 133 8.94 8.51 -10.32
CA ALA A 133 9.94 9.47 -9.88
C ALA A 133 11.34 8.83 -9.79
N HIS A 134 11.43 7.58 -9.33
CA HIS A 134 12.68 6.84 -9.28
C HIS A 134 13.26 6.56 -10.67
N ASN A 135 12.42 6.11 -11.61
CA ASN A 135 12.84 5.85 -13.00
C ASN A 135 13.18 7.15 -13.76
N SER A 136 12.49 8.25 -13.44
CA SER A 136 12.80 9.57 -13.99
C SER A 136 14.10 10.13 -13.41
N ALA A 137 14.34 9.99 -12.10
CA ALA A 137 15.56 10.45 -11.45
C ALA A 137 16.82 9.68 -11.91
N ARG A 138 16.66 8.52 -12.55
CA ARG A 138 17.70 7.79 -13.26
C ARG A 138 18.10 8.43 -14.59
N PHE A 139 17.93 9.76 -14.75
CA PHE A 139 18.28 10.48 -15.97
C PHE A 139 19.70 10.14 -16.41
N VAL A 140 19.74 9.56 -17.61
CA VAL A 140 20.90 9.32 -18.47
C VAL A 140 21.69 10.62 -18.60
N CYS A 141 22.95 10.60 -18.18
CA CYS A 141 23.92 11.56 -18.69
C CYS A 141 24.32 11.06 -20.09
N ASP A 142 23.80 11.72 -21.12
CA ASP A 142 24.52 11.84 -22.41
C ASP A 142 25.39 13.09 -22.36
#